data_AF-A0A662UEQ6-F1
#
_entry.id   AF-A0A662UEQ6-F1
#
_cell.length_a   1.000
_cell.length_b   1.000
_cell.length_c   1.000
_cell.angle_alpha   90.00
_cell.angle_beta   90.00
_cell.angle_gamma   90.00
#
_symmetry.space_group_name_H-M   'P 1'
#
loop_
_entity.id
_entity.type
_entity.pdbx_description
1 polymer ?
#
loop_
_entity_poly.entity_id
_entity_poly.type
_entity_poly.pdbx_seq_one_letter_code
_entity_poly.pdbx_strand_id
1 'polypeptide(L)'
;MTRRLLALLFLVLIIAPTVPVPTTIVVSATSSTHTTDPQQLPRVALVKLWEISHQAYMAKFIGEDYIVVFETHGDVSLDGRYISSWGTAYVYKVDTGELIATLTPDTDDNNGDTWEITSWEPFQYVKRWDASGFFSADSKRMMEDVRTLGTNAKVVDTASWTAIPIDWTFTDTNGYNFYAVQLDYSGSYLFVGHIAYGTFYIYKYDPEQGKYVLFFVHQESGN
;
A
#
# COMPACT_ATOMS: atom_id res chain seq x y z
N MET A 1 4.86 -18.37 -59.95
CA MET A 1 4.83 -18.36 -58.47
C MET A 1 3.39 -18.63 -58.02
N THR A 2 3.25 -19.55 -57.09
CA THR A 2 2.08 -20.44 -56.94
C THR A 2 0.97 -19.84 -56.09
N ARG A 3 -0.30 -20.06 -56.48
CA ARG A 3 -1.53 -19.68 -55.76
C ARG A 3 -1.53 -20.06 -54.26
N ARG A 4 -0.71 -21.03 -53.86
CA ARG A 4 -0.51 -21.46 -52.46
C ARG A 4 0.26 -20.45 -51.61
N LEU A 5 1.13 -19.62 -52.21
CA LEU A 5 1.85 -18.57 -51.48
C LEU A 5 0.93 -17.38 -51.15
N LEU A 6 0.02 -17.04 -52.06
CA LEU A 6 -0.99 -15.99 -51.85
C LEU A 6 -2.01 -16.40 -50.79
N ALA A 7 -2.41 -17.67 -50.75
CA ALA A 7 -3.31 -18.20 -49.72
C ALA A 7 -2.67 -18.20 -48.32
N LEU A 8 -1.36 -18.47 -48.22
CA LEU A 8 -0.64 -18.37 -46.95
C LEU A 8 -0.51 -16.92 -46.46
N LEU A 9 -0.26 -15.97 -47.37
CA LEU A 9 -0.19 -14.54 -47.01
C LEU A 9 -1.54 -14.01 -46.48
N PHE A 10 -2.65 -14.47 -47.06
CA PHE A 10 -3.98 -14.11 -46.57
C PHE A 10 -4.32 -14.75 -45.22
N LEU A 11 -3.82 -15.95 -44.92
CA LEU A 11 -4.05 -16.60 -43.63
C LEU A 11 -3.24 -15.95 -42.48
N VAL A 12 -2.04 -15.45 -42.77
CA VAL A 12 -1.21 -14.73 -41.78
C VAL A 12 -1.81 -13.36 -41.41
N LEU A 13 -2.54 -12.71 -42.33
CA LEU A 13 -3.22 -11.44 -42.06
C LEU A 13 -4.49 -11.56 -41.20
N ILE A 14 -5.04 -12.78 -41.04
CA ILE A 14 -6.26 -13.02 -40.24
C ILE A 14 -5.92 -13.42 -38.79
N ILE A 15 -4.66 -13.79 -38.51
CA ILE A 15 -4.20 -14.22 -37.17
C ILE A 15 -3.39 -13.13 -36.45
N ALA A 16 -3.35 -11.90 -36.99
CA ALA A 16 -2.79 -10.79 -36.24
C ALA A 16 -3.67 -10.51 -35.02
N PRO A 17 -3.17 -10.65 -33.77
CA PRO A 17 -3.92 -10.21 -32.61
C PRO A 17 -4.19 -8.72 -32.79
N THR A 18 -5.46 -8.34 -32.76
CA THR A 18 -5.87 -6.93 -32.71
C THR A 18 -5.30 -6.35 -31.43
N VAL A 19 -4.14 -5.70 -31.53
CA VAL A 19 -3.62 -4.88 -30.44
C VAL A 19 -4.62 -3.74 -30.29
N PRO A 20 -5.34 -3.63 -29.16
CA PRO A 20 -6.19 -2.47 -28.94
C PRO A 20 -5.27 -1.26 -28.86
N VAL A 21 -5.33 -0.39 -29.87
CA VAL A 21 -4.73 0.94 -29.80
C VAL A 21 -5.55 1.71 -28.77
N PRO A 22 -4.97 2.14 -27.63
CA PRO A 22 -5.70 3.00 -26.71
C PRO A 22 -5.84 4.35 -27.40
N THR A 23 -7.06 4.70 -27.78
CA THR A 23 -7.43 6.05 -28.22
C THR A 23 -7.37 6.98 -27.01
N THR A 24 -6.20 7.55 -26.73
CA THR A 24 -6.06 8.66 -25.79
C THR A 24 -6.69 9.91 -26.38
N ILE A 25 -7.96 10.13 -26.05
CA ILE A 25 -8.64 11.41 -26.26
C ILE A 25 -8.13 12.36 -25.18
N VAL A 26 -7.18 13.23 -25.55
CA VAL A 26 -6.73 14.33 -24.69
C VAL A 26 -7.72 15.49 -24.86
N VAL A 27 -8.55 15.73 -23.85
CA VAL A 27 -9.36 16.95 -23.76
C VAL A 27 -8.96 17.67 -22.47
N SER A 28 -8.27 18.80 -22.62
CA SER A 28 -7.89 19.67 -21.52
C SER A 28 -9.13 20.33 -20.93
N ALA A 29 -9.40 20.13 -19.64
CA ALA A 29 -10.42 20.85 -18.90
C ALA A 29 -9.81 22.12 -18.29
N THR A 30 -10.24 23.28 -18.76
CA THR A 30 -9.98 24.57 -18.10
C THR A 30 -10.98 24.77 -16.96
N SER A 31 -10.44 25.07 -15.77
CA SER A 31 -11.19 25.43 -14.56
C SER A 31 -12.02 26.70 -14.80
N SER A 32 -13.31 26.71 -14.43
CA SER A 32 -14.09 27.95 -14.41
C SER A 32 -14.92 28.12 -13.13
N THR A 33 -14.85 29.36 -12.66
CA THR A 33 -15.60 30.02 -11.60
C THR A 33 -17.10 29.92 -11.82
N HIS A 34 -17.84 29.71 -10.73
CA HIS A 34 -19.29 29.55 -10.73
C HIS A 34 -20.02 30.82 -11.17
N THR A 35 -20.58 30.80 -12.37
CA THR A 35 -21.75 31.61 -12.75
C THR A 35 -22.78 30.66 -13.37
N THR A 36 -23.99 30.65 -12.82
CA THR A 36 -25.09 29.76 -13.20
C THR A 36 -25.79 30.29 -14.44
N ASP A 37 -25.43 29.76 -15.61
CA ASP A 37 -26.15 29.98 -16.88
C ASP A 37 -27.07 28.78 -17.17
N PRO A 38 -28.39 28.97 -17.37
CA PRO A 38 -29.36 27.89 -17.60
C PRO A 38 -29.20 27.12 -18.93
N GLN A 39 -28.17 27.41 -19.75
CA GLN A 39 -27.82 26.62 -20.95
C GLN A 39 -26.60 25.69 -20.79
N GLN A 40 -26.06 25.50 -19.58
CA GLN A 40 -24.89 24.63 -19.41
C GLN A 40 -25.27 23.14 -19.56
N LEU A 41 -24.85 22.52 -20.67
CA LEU A 41 -24.88 21.06 -20.86
C LEU A 41 -24.25 20.36 -19.62
N PRO A 42 -24.70 19.14 -19.26
CA PRO A 42 -24.15 18.43 -18.11
C PRO A 42 -22.63 18.39 -18.20
N ARG A 43 -21.94 18.76 -17.11
CA ARG A 43 -20.49 18.62 -17.05
C ARG A 43 -20.16 17.13 -17.12
N VAL A 44 -19.62 16.68 -18.25
CA VAL A 44 -19.16 15.30 -18.41
C VAL A 44 -17.77 15.21 -17.77
N ALA A 45 -17.68 14.50 -16.65
CA ALA A 45 -16.40 14.10 -16.09
C ALA A 45 -15.95 12.82 -16.80
N LEU A 46 -14.85 12.89 -17.56
CA LEU A 46 -14.18 11.72 -18.09
C LEU A 46 -13.38 11.08 -16.96
N VAL A 47 -13.85 9.94 -16.47
CA VAL A 47 -13.11 9.13 -15.49
C VAL A 47 -12.31 8.11 -16.27
N LYS A 48 -10.98 8.14 -16.14
CA LYS A 48 -10.12 7.08 -16.67
C LYS A 48 -10.42 5.81 -15.89
N LEU A 49 -10.80 4.75 -16.61
CA LEU A 49 -11.08 3.44 -16.04
C LEU A 49 -10.08 2.44 -16.61
N TRP A 50 -9.38 1.78 -15.71
CA TRP A 50 -8.61 0.57 -15.97
C TRP A 50 -8.91 -0.42 -14.85
N GLU A 51 -8.70 -1.70 -15.11
CA GLU A 51 -8.96 -2.78 -14.18
C GLU A 51 -7.69 -3.58 -13.89
N ILE A 52 -7.69 -4.23 -12.74
CA ILE A 52 -6.69 -5.23 -12.36
C ILE A 52 -7.36 -6.60 -12.38
N SER A 53 -6.60 -7.63 -12.75
CA SER A 53 -7.10 -9.01 -12.85
C SER A 53 -6.68 -9.91 -11.68
N HIS A 54 -6.00 -9.35 -10.67
CA HIS A 54 -5.50 -10.08 -9.51
C HIS A 54 -6.29 -9.72 -8.25
N GLN A 55 -6.02 -10.42 -7.15
CA GLN A 55 -6.64 -10.15 -5.86
C GLN A 55 -6.27 -8.75 -5.35
N ALA A 56 -7.24 -8.04 -4.80
CA ALA A 56 -7.02 -6.76 -4.13
C ALA A 56 -7.68 -6.78 -2.74
N TYR A 57 -6.86 -6.64 -1.71
CA TYR A 57 -7.32 -6.42 -0.34
C TYR A 57 -7.48 -4.93 -0.05
N MET A 58 -6.48 -4.13 -0.43
CA MET A 58 -6.51 -2.68 -0.30
C MET A 58 -5.62 -2.02 -1.36
N ALA A 59 -5.75 -0.70 -1.51
CA ALA A 59 -4.88 0.08 -2.35
C ALA A 59 -4.55 1.43 -1.69
N LYS A 60 -3.37 1.98 -2.00
CA LYS A 60 -2.94 3.30 -1.54
C LYS A 60 -2.37 4.11 -2.69
N PHE A 61 -2.83 5.35 -2.80
CA PHE A 61 -2.29 6.32 -3.74
C PHE A 61 -0.98 6.92 -3.23
N ILE A 62 -0.08 7.21 -4.15
CA ILE A 62 1.16 7.92 -3.92
C ILE A 62 1.11 9.15 -4.81
N GLY A 63 0.68 10.26 -4.20
CA GLY A 63 0.28 11.44 -4.95
C GLY A 63 -0.85 11.11 -5.94
N GLU A 64 -0.75 11.67 -7.14
CA GLU A 64 -1.69 11.42 -8.25
C GLU A 64 -1.12 10.48 -9.32
N ASP A 65 0.16 10.14 -9.22
CA ASP A 65 0.91 9.48 -10.29
C ASP A 65 0.87 7.95 -10.16
N TYR A 66 0.90 7.44 -8.93
CA TYR A 66 1.00 6.01 -8.66
C TYR A 66 -0.05 5.51 -7.66
N ILE A 67 -0.39 4.23 -7.81
CA ILE A 67 -1.20 3.49 -6.85
C ILE A 67 -0.53 2.14 -6.58
N VAL A 68 -0.47 1.77 -5.31
CA VAL A 68 -0.01 0.46 -4.87
C VAL A 68 -1.23 -0.35 -4.47
N VAL A 69 -1.38 -1.53 -5.06
CA VAL A 69 -2.44 -2.49 -4.75
C VAL A 69 -1.83 -3.66 -4.01
N PHE A 70 -2.40 -4.01 -2.86
CA PHE A 70 -1.92 -5.05 -1.98
C PHE A 70 -2.85 -6.26 -1.99
N GLU A 71 -2.29 -7.47 -2.02
CA GLU A 71 -3.09 -8.71 -1.91
C GLU A 71 -3.57 -8.99 -0.47
N THR A 72 -2.92 -8.39 0.51
CA THR A 72 -3.20 -8.52 1.96
C THR A 72 -2.81 -7.21 2.66
N HIS A 73 -2.52 -7.24 3.95
CA HIS A 73 -2.04 -6.10 4.72
C HIS A 73 -0.80 -5.46 4.08
N GLY A 74 -0.83 -4.14 3.98
CA GLY A 74 0.30 -3.37 3.49
C GLY A 74 0.05 -1.87 3.67
N ASP A 75 1.12 -1.11 3.53
CA ASP A 75 1.10 0.33 3.69
C ASP A 75 2.14 1.01 2.79
N VAL A 76 1.92 2.29 2.54
CA VAL A 76 2.90 3.18 1.90
C VAL A 76 3.14 4.35 2.83
N SER A 77 4.40 4.72 3.03
CA SER A 77 4.74 5.93 3.76
C SER A 77 4.18 7.16 3.05
N LEU A 78 3.75 8.17 3.80
CA LEU A 78 3.08 9.35 3.24
C LEU A 78 4.01 10.17 2.32
N ASP A 79 5.31 10.11 2.57
CA ASP A 79 6.34 10.72 1.70
C ASP A 79 6.64 9.90 0.42
N GLY A 80 5.97 8.76 0.22
CA GLY A 80 6.12 7.88 -0.93
C GLY A 80 7.46 7.15 -1.01
N ARG A 81 8.27 7.18 0.05
CA ARG A 81 9.60 6.57 0.06
C ARG A 81 9.59 5.08 0.37
N TYR A 82 8.58 4.58 1.06
CA TYR A 82 8.55 3.20 1.53
C TYR A 82 7.24 2.51 1.17
N ILE A 83 7.35 1.25 0.74
CA ILE A 83 6.22 0.34 0.56
C ILE A 83 6.46 -0.85 1.48
N SER A 84 5.46 -1.20 2.27
CA SER A 84 5.49 -2.34 3.19
C SER A 84 4.34 -3.28 2.88
N SER A 85 4.56 -4.59 2.85
CA SER A 85 3.52 -5.55 2.47
C SER A 85 3.75 -6.93 3.06
N TRP A 86 2.70 -7.52 3.62
CA TRP A 86 2.73 -8.92 4.09
C TRP A 86 2.67 -9.92 2.93
N GLY A 87 2.03 -9.55 1.83
CA GLY A 87 1.97 -10.35 0.60
C GLY A 87 2.49 -9.56 -0.59
N THR A 88 2.09 -9.91 -1.81
CA THR A 88 2.53 -9.16 -2.98
C THR A 88 1.88 -7.78 -3.05
N ALA A 89 2.70 -6.78 -3.38
CA ALA A 89 2.28 -5.42 -3.69
C ALA A 89 2.58 -5.10 -5.17
N TYR A 90 1.59 -4.54 -5.86
CA TYR A 90 1.66 -4.19 -7.28
C TYR A 90 1.60 -2.68 -7.44
N VAL A 91 2.57 -2.11 -8.14
CA VAL A 91 2.71 -0.66 -8.33
C VAL A 91 2.28 -0.30 -9.73
N TYR A 92 1.25 0.53 -9.86
CA TYR A 92 0.69 0.96 -11.12
C TYR A 92 0.81 2.47 -11.32
N LYS A 93 0.95 2.90 -12.58
CA LYS A 93 0.67 4.27 -12.97
C LYS A 93 -0.83 4.52 -12.98
N VAL A 94 -1.28 5.56 -12.29
CA VAL A 94 -2.71 5.90 -12.18
C VAL A 94 -3.30 6.29 -13.52
N ASP A 95 -2.52 6.98 -14.36
CA ASP A 95 -2.99 7.61 -15.59
C ASP A 95 -3.13 6.65 -16.78
N THR A 96 -2.39 5.52 -16.77
CA THR A 96 -2.39 4.50 -17.84
C THR A 96 -2.85 3.13 -17.37
N GLY A 97 -2.80 2.83 -16.07
CA GLY A 97 -2.97 1.47 -15.54
C GLY A 97 -1.77 0.56 -15.84
N GLU A 98 -0.63 1.11 -16.25
CA GLU A 98 0.59 0.35 -16.48
C GLU A 98 1.16 -0.17 -15.16
N LEU A 99 1.37 -1.49 -15.07
CA LEU A 99 2.10 -2.13 -13.98
C LEU A 99 3.59 -1.85 -14.14
N ILE A 100 4.18 -1.10 -13.22
CA ILE A 100 5.60 -0.73 -13.26
C ILE A 100 6.47 -1.54 -12.32
N ALA A 101 5.88 -2.18 -11.30
CA ALA A 101 6.61 -3.07 -10.40
C ALA A 101 5.71 -4.07 -9.68
N THR A 102 6.30 -5.20 -9.35
CA THR A 102 5.75 -6.21 -8.44
C THR A 102 6.76 -6.43 -7.32
N LEU A 103 6.35 -6.18 -6.08
CA LEU A 103 7.13 -6.37 -4.87
C LEU A 103 6.57 -7.59 -4.14
N THR A 104 7.35 -8.66 -4.04
CA THR A 104 6.97 -9.89 -3.36
C THR A 104 7.92 -10.11 -2.20
N PRO A 105 7.42 -10.29 -0.96
CA PRO A 105 8.26 -10.70 0.17
C PRO A 105 9.04 -11.97 -0.14
N ASP A 106 10.20 -12.13 0.49
CA ASP A 106 10.88 -13.43 0.44
C ASP A 106 10.13 -14.50 1.24
N THR A 107 10.71 -15.71 1.25
CA THR A 107 10.03 -16.93 1.68
C THR A 107 10.75 -17.63 2.83
N ASP A 108 11.71 -16.97 3.47
CA ASP A 108 12.41 -17.50 4.63
C ASP A 108 11.60 -17.36 5.92
N ASP A 109 10.66 -16.41 5.97
CA ASP A 109 9.64 -16.30 7.00
C ASP A 109 8.23 -15.96 6.45
N ASN A 110 7.33 -15.49 7.33
CA ASN A 110 5.97 -15.09 6.98
C ASN A 110 5.63 -13.69 7.55
N ASN A 111 6.64 -12.83 7.72
CA ASN A 111 6.51 -11.50 8.32
C ASN A 111 6.19 -10.44 7.27
N GLY A 112 6.43 -10.73 5.99
CA GLY A 112 6.36 -9.75 4.91
C GLY A 112 7.62 -8.90 4.83
N ASP A 113 7.58 -7.88 3.98
CA ASP A 113 8.76 -7.07 3.70
C ASP A 113 8.46 -5.58 3.59
N THR A 114 9.52 -4.78 3.77
CA THR A 114 9.48 -3.34 3.51
C THR A 114 10.63 -2.93 2.59
N TRP A 115 10.29 -2.17 1.55
CA TRP A 115 11.22 -1.67 0.54
C TRP A 115 11.28 -0.14 0.56
N GLU A 116 12.48 0.41 0.32
CA GLU A 116 12.65 1.82 -0.03
C GLU A 116 12.63 1.98 -1.54
N ILE A 117 11.84 2.94 -2.02
CA ILE A 117 11.80 3.34 -3.42
C ILE A 117 12.90 4.37 -3.65
N THR A 118 13.92 3.98 -4.41
CA THR A 118 15.09 4.82 -4.70
C THR A 118 14.90 5.67 -5.96
N SER A 119 13.98 5.26 -6.84
CA SER A 119 13.56 6.03 -8.02
C SER A 119 12.19 5.55 -8.47
N TRP A 120 11.32 6.48 -8.88
CA TRP A 120 10.01 6.15 -9.49
C TRP A 120 10.11 5.96 -11.00
N GLU A 121 11.02 6.69 -11.67
CA GLU A 121 11.21 6.62 -13.12
C GLU A 121 12.71 6.67 -13.50
N PRO A 122 13.32 5.54 -13.93
CA PRO A 122 12.77 4.18 -13.91
C PRO A 122 12.49 3.72 -12.47
N PHE A 123 11.54 2.79 -12.29
CA PHE A 123 11.22 2.26 -10.97
C PHE A 123 12.40 1.44 -10.42
N GLN A 124 12.85 1.81 -9.23
CA GLN A 124 13.95 1.16 -8.52
C GLN A 124 13.65 1.13 -7.03
N TYR A 125 14.02 0.03 -6.39
CA TYR A 125 13.80 -0.17 -4.96
C TYR A 125 14.88 -1.05 -4.34
N VAL A 126 14.98 -1.00 -3.02
CA VAL A 126 15.83 -1.89 -2.22
C VAL A 126 15.07 -2.36 -0.98
N LYS A 127 15.23 -3.64 -0.60
CA LYS A 127 14.68 -4.15 0.67
C LYS A 127 15.39 -3.44 1.83
N ARG A 128 14.61 -3.01 2.83
CA ARG A 128 15.09 -2.28 4.01
C ARG A 128 14.80 -2.99 5.32
N TRP A 129 13.71 -3.73 5.38
CA TRP A 129 13.30 -4.43 6.59
C TRP A 129 12.63 -5.75 6.25
N ASP A 130 12.84 -6.70 7.16
CA ASP A 130 12.45 -8.11 7.08
C ASP A 130 11.09 -8.37 7.76
N ALA A 131 10.20 -7.38 7.64
CA ALA A 131 8.84 -7.45 8.12
C ALA A 131 7.98 -6.40 7.41
N SER A 132 6.68 -6.69 7.32
CA SER A 132 5.66 -5.72 6.93
C SER A 132 5.17 -4.90 8.13
N GLY A 133 4.55 -3.75 7.86
CA GLY A 133 4.07 -2.84 8.88
C GLY A 133 3.32 -1.62 8.33
N PHE A 134 2.99 -0.72 9.26
CA PHE A 134 2.18 0.48 9.02
C PHE A 134 2.93 1.72 9.45
N PHE A 135 2.95 2.75 8.60
CA PHE A 135 3.76 3.95 8.82
C PHE A 135 3.00 4.99 9.65
N SER A 136 3.75 5.68 10.51
CA SER A 136 3.38 7.01 11.01
C SER A 136 3.22 7.98 9.84
N ALA A 137 2.36 8.99 10.00
CA ALA A 137 2.06 9.91 8.90
C ALA A 137 3.26 10.80 8.52
N ASP A 138 4.15 11.12 9.46
CA ASP A 138 5.41 11.82 9.17
C ASP A 138 6.49 10.89 8.57
N SER A 139 6.16 9.62 8.37
CA SER A 139 6.98 8.58 7.74
C SER A 139 8.25 8.21 8.51
N LYS A 140 8.42 8.67 9.77
CA LYS A 140 9.65 8.43 10.57
C LYS A 140 9.61 7.17 11.43
N ARG A 141 8.45 6.55 11.54
CA ARG A 141 8.20 5.33 12.29
C ARG A 141 7.37 4.37 11.45
N MET A 142 7.66 3.08 11.59
CA MET A 142 6.83 1.99 11.09
C MET A 142 6.54 1.03 12.24
N MET A 143 5.28 0.69 12.46
CA MET A 143 4.90 -0.38 13.38
C MET A 143 4.80 -1.68 12.61
N GLU A 144 5.57 -2.70 12.97
CA GLU A 144 5.44 -4.03 12.37
C GLU A 144 4.02 -4.57 12.53
N ASP A 145 3.57 -5.40 11.58
CA ASP A 145 2.21 -5.92 11.61
C ASP A 145 2.01 -6.87 12.80
N VAL A 146 1.22 -6.43 13.78
CA VAL A 146 0.84 -7.26 14.94
C VAL A 146 0.04 -8.50 14.53
N ARG A 147 -0.58 -8.49 13.34
CA ARG A 147 -1.30 -9.65 12.80
C ARG A 147 -0.37 -10.83 12.51
N THR A 148 0.89 -10.56 12.19
CA THR A 148 1.91 -11.59 11.91
C THR A 148 2.71 -11.91 13.16
N LEU A 149 3.07 -10.90 13.95
CA LEU A 149 4.07 -11.03 15.02
C LEU A 149 3.49 -11.01 16.45
N GLY A 150 2.23 -10.61 16.66
CA GLY A 150 1.65 -10.41 18.00
C GLY A 150 2.52 -9.50 18.87
N THR A 151 2.73 -9.85 20.14
CA THR A 151 3.62 -9.11 21.04
C THR A 151 5.12 -9.25 20.72
N ASN A 152 5.50 -10.00 19.68
CA ASN A 152 6.87 -9.96 19.16
C ASN A 152 7.11 -8.77 18.23
N ALA A 153 6.07 -8.08 17.78
CA ALA A 153 6.20 -6.89 16.95
C ALA A 153 6.97 -5.76 17.67
N LYS A 154 7.58 -4.89 16.86
CA LYS A 154 8.37 -3.73 17.26
C LYS A 154 7.93 -2.51 16.44
N VAL A 155 8.26 -1.33 16.94
CA VAL A 155 8.29 -0.13 16.09
C VAL A 155 9.68 -0.01 15.49
N VAL A 156 9.82 0.52 14.29
CA VAL A 156 11.08 0.70 13.58
C VAL A 156 11.27 2.19 13.31
N ASP A 157 12.47 2.72 13.60
CA ASP A 157 12.90 4.02 13.11
C ASP A 157 13.24 3.90 11.62
N THR A 158 12.54 4.62 10.74
CA THR A 158 12.73 4.48 9.27
C THR A 158 13.96 5.22 8.74
N ALA A 159 14.61 6.07 9.56
CA ALA A 159 15.85 6.73 9.17
C ALA A 159 17.06 5.82 9.44
N SER A 160 17.10 5.17 10.60
CA SER A 160 18.19 4.26 10.99
C SER A 160 17.90 2.78 10.72
N TRP A 161 16.65 2.41 10.46
CA TRP A 161 16.18 1.02 10.38
C TRP A 161 16.57 0.22 11.61
N THR A 162 16.31 0.79 12.79
CA THR A 162 16.56 0.15 14.07
C THR A 162 15.25 -0.08 14.82
N ALA A 163 15.12 -1.25 15.44
CA ALA A 163 13.97 -1.58 16.26
C ALA A 163 13.91 -0.74 17.54
N ILE A 164 12.74 -0.20 17.81
CA ILE A 164 12.31 0.46 19.03
C ILE A 164 11.37 -0.53 19.75
N PRO A 165 11.74 -1.01 20.94
CA PRO A 165 10.94 -1.99 21.66
C PRO A 165 9.63 -1.39 22.16
N ILE A 166 8.64 -2.27 22.33
CA ILE A 166 7.37 -1.99 22.99
C ILE A 166 7.36 -2.80 24.29
N ASP A 167 7.13 -2.12 25.40
CA ASP A 167 6.88 -2.75 26.69
C ASP A 167 5.42 -3.21 26.75
N TRP A 168 5.16 -4.40 26.18
CA TRP A 168 3.80 -4.92 26.03
C TRP A 168 3.07 -5.13 27.35
N THR A 169 3.78 -5.31 28.48
CA THR A 169 3.26 -5.69 29.81
C THR A 169 2.58 -7.08 29.89
N PHE A 170 2.42 -7.77 28.76
CA PHE A 170 1.91 -9.13 28.64
C PHE A 170 2.53 -9.81 27.42
N THR A 171 2.29 -11.12 27.27
CA THR A 171 2.73 -11.91 26.11
C THR A 171 1.52 -12.53 25.43
N ASP A 172 1.34 -12.23 24.15
CA ASP A 172 0.46 -12.96 23.25
C ASP A 172 1.07 -12.93 21.84
N THR A 173 1.74 -14.02 21.49
CA THR A 173 2.42 -14.17 20.19
C THR A 173 1.48 -14.66 19.09
N ASN A 174 0.20 -14.90 19.39
CA ASN A 174 -0.77 -15.27 18.38
C ASN A 174 -1.30 -14.00 17.70
N GLY A 175 -0.66 -13.58 16.61
CA GLY A 175 -1.07 -12.41 15.83
C GLY A 175 -2.55 -12.41 15.42
N TYR A 176 -3.18 -13.58 15.32
CA TYR A 176 -4.62 -13.70 15.04
C TYR A 176 -5.54 -13.06 16.10
N ASN A 177 -5.02 -12.74 17.28
CA ASN A 177 -5.74 -12.03 18.34
C ASN A 177 -5.69 -10.50 18.21
N PHE A 178 -4.93 -9.98 17.25
CA PHE A 178 -4.72 -8.54 17.06
C PHE A 178 -5.32 -8.03 15.76
N TYR A 179 -5.99 -6.89 15.85
CA TYR A 179 -6.46 -6.03 14.76
C TYR A 179 -7.19 -4.81 15.35
N ALA A 180 -7.09 -3.58 14.85
CA ALA A 180 -6.11 -3.02 13.93
C ALA A 180 -4.97 -2.32 14.71
N VAL A 181 -3.91 -1.92 14.00
CA VAL A 181 -2.77 -1.17 14.55
C VAL A 181 -2.57 0.12 13.79
N GLN A 182 -2.22 1.21 14.48
CA GLN A 182 -2.00 2.50 13.84
C GLN A 182 -1.09 3.39 14.69
N LEU A 183 -0.13 4.05 14.05
CA LEU A 183 0.64 5.14 14.65
C LEU A 183 -0.08 6.47 14.40
N ASP A 184 0.04 7.39 15.36
CA ASP A 184 -0.37 8.79 15.16
C ASP A 184 0.58 9.52 14.19
N TYR A 185 0.32 10.81 13.96
CA TYR A 185 1.04 11.58 12.94
C TYR A 185 2.56 11.54 13.14
N SER A 186 3.04 11.79 14.36
CA SER A 186 4.46 11.84 14.69
C SER A 186 5.05 10.49 15.13
N GLY A 187 4.26 9.42 15.13
CA GLY A 187 4.63 8.14 15.71
C GLY A 187 5.03 8.27 17.19
N SER A 188 4.35 9.13 17.95
CA SER A 188 4.54 9.28 19.40
C SER A 188 3.56 8.42 20.19
N TYR A 189 2.42 8.08 19.59
CA TYR A 189 1.42 7.18 20.13
C TYR A 189 1.14 6.03 19.15
N LEU A 190 1.01 4.84 19.70
CA LEU A 190 0.70 3.61 19.00
C LEU A 190 -0.60 3.04 19.55
N PHE A 191 -1.61 2.92 18.69
CA PHE A 191 -2.85 2.19 18.97
C PHE A 191 -2.71 0.73 18.56
N VAL A 192 -3.13 -0.21 19.42
CA VAL A 192 -3.17 -1.65 19.13
C VAL A 192 -4.49 -2.23 19.61
N GLY A 193 -5.28 -2.79 18.69
CA GLY A 193 -6.50 -3.54 19.00
C GLY A 193 -6.23 -5.02 19.24
N HIS A 194 -6.86 -5.58 20.26
CA HIS A 194 -6.81 -6.99 20.66
C HIS A 194 -8.21 -7.59 20.63
N ILE A 195 -8.59 -8.06 19.43
CA ILE A 195 -9.95 -8.50 19.10
C ILE A 195 -10.44 -9.69 19.91
N ALA A 196 -9.55 -10.58 20.37
CA ALA A 196 -9.95 -11.74 21.16
C ALA A 196 -10.51 -11.38 22.55
N TYR A 197 -10.18 -10.19 23.07
CA TYR A 197 -10.62 -9.73 24.38
C TYR A 197 -11.52 -8.49 24.34
N GLY A 198 -11.76 -7.93 23.15
CA GLY A 198 -12.45 -6.64 23.00
C GLY A 198 -11.67 -5.48 23.63
N THR A 199 -10.35 -5.56 23.63
CA THR A 199 -9.48 -4.59 24.31
C THR A 199 -8.68 -3.80 23.29
N PHE A 200 -8.41 -2.53 23.58
CA PHE A 200 -7.37 -1.79 22.88
C PHE A 200 -6.37 -1.17 23.85
N TYR A 201 -5.14 -1.04 23.38
CA TYR A 201 -4.01 -0.49 24.09
C TYR A 201 -3.49 0.72 23.32
N ILE A 202 -3.13 1.76 24.06
CA ILE A 202 -2.37 2.90 23.53
C ILE A 202 -1.03 2.90 24.24
N TYR A 203 0.04 2.82 23.47
CA TYR A 203 1.39 2.98 23.95
C TYR A 203 1.91 4.36 23.56
N LYS A 204 2.74 4.95 24.43
CA LYS A 204 3.40 6.23 24.17
C LYS A 204 4.91 6.01 24.11
N TYR A 205 5.59 6.61 23.15
CA TYR A 205 7.05 6.59 23.11
C TYR A 205 7.62 7.40 24.29
N ASP A 206 8.47 6.75 25.08
CA ASP A 206 9.25 7.36 26.15
C ASP A 206 10.70 7.54 25.66
N PRO A 207 11.15 8.78 25.38
CA PRO A 207 12.50 9.05 24.91
C PRO A 207 13.57 8.82 25.98
N GLU A 208 13.24 8.86 27.27
CA GLU A 208 14.20 8.60 28.34
C GLU A 208 14.52 7.11 28.46
N GLN A 209 13.54 6.26 28.13
CA GLN A 209 13.68 4.80 28.13
C GLN A 209 13.99 4.21 26.75
N GLY A 210 13.81 4.98 25.67
CA GLY A 210 14.01 4.52 24.30
C GLY A 210 13.01 3.44 23.86
N LYS A 211 11.80 3.43 24.41
CA LYS A 211 10.79 2.39 24.15
C LYS A 211 9.37 2.94 24.22
N TYR A 212 8.42 2.22 23.64
CA TYR A 212 6.99 2.48 23.84
C TYR A 212 6.52 1.85 25.14
N VAL A 213 5.79 2.61 25.96
CA VAL A 213 5.24 2.16 27.25
C VAL A 213 3.72 2.29 27.26
N LEU A 214 3.03 1.40 27.97
CA LEU A 214 1.58 1.43 28.07
C LEU A 214 1.13 2.78 28.66
N PHE A 215 0.31 3.50 27.90
CA PHE A 215 -0.22 4.81 28.28
C PHE A 215 -1.70 4.71 28.68
N PHE A 216 -2.47 3.92 27.94
CA PHE A 216 -3.89 3.74 28.18
C PHE A 216 -4.33 2.34 27.74
N VAL A 217 -5.29 1.77 28.46
CA VAL A 217 -5.93 0.50 28.09
C VAL A 217 -7.42 0.66 28.33
N HIS A 218 -8.20 0.13 27.39
CA HIS A 218 -9.65 0.04 27.53
C HIS A 218 -10.14 -1.31 27.04
N GLN A 219 -10.98 -1.94 27.85
CA GLN A 219 -11.72 -3.12 27.45
C GLN A 219 -13.17 -2.70 27.21
N GLU A 220 -13.62 -2.85 25.98
CA GLU A 220 -15.04 -2.70 25.65
C GLU A 220 -15.80 -3.86 26.31
N SER A 221 -16.80 -3.52 27.11
CA SER A 221 -17.71 -4.50 27.71
C SER A 221 -18.98 -4.60 26.87
N GLY A 222 -19.29 -5.78 26.32
CA GLY A 222 -20.56 -5.96 25.59
C GLY A 222 -20.61 -7.07 24.53
N ASN A 223 -19.79 -8.12 24.66
CA ASN A 223 -19.95 -9.35 23.85
C ASN A 223 -21.04 -10.25 24.45
#